data_AF-A0A067H010-F1
#
_entry.id   AF-A0A067H010-F1
#
_cell.length_a   1.000
_cell.length_b   1.000
_cell.length_c   1.000
_cell.angle_alpha   90.00
_cell.angle_beta   90.00
_cell.angle_gamma   90.00
#
_symmetry.space_group_name_H-M   'P 1'
#
loop_
_entity.id
_entity.type
_entity.pdbx_description
1 polymer ?
#
loop_
_entity_poly.entity_id
_entity_poly.type
_entity_poly.pdbx_seq_one_letter_code
_entity_poly.pdbx_strand_id
1 'polypeptide(L)'
;CRSSLVMSIGCNRSFSEDVAHMPVIRDPEIQRAFKDLMAADWGELPASVIHDAKSALSRNNDDKAGQEVLKNVFSAAEAVEEFIGIIMNIKMEFDDEIGLSGENVKPLSNELSSAIRTVYQRYATYLDAFGPDESYLRKKVETELGSKMIFLKMRCAGLGSEWGKVTVLGTSGLAGSYVEQRA
;
A
#
# COMPACT_ATOMS: atom_id res chain seq x y z
N CYS A 1 -25.45 -23.47 -46.57
CA CYS A 1 -25.12 -23.86 -45.19
C CYS A 1 -24.85 -22.60 -44.37
N ARG A 2 -25.78 -22.18 -43.51
CA ARG A 2 -25.64 -21.01 -42.64
C ARG A 2 -24.88 -21.43 -41.38
N SER A 3 -23.68 -20.88 -41.17
CA SER A 3 -22.95 -21.04 -39.90
C SER A 3 -23.42 -19.96 -38.92
N SER A 4 -23.98 -20.39 -37.81
CA SER A 4 -24.39 -19.56 -36.68
C SER A 4 -23.16 -19.22 -35.83
N LEU A 5 -22.81 -17.93 -35.75
CA LEU A 5 -21.88 -17.41 -34.75
C LEU A 5 -22.62 -17.38 -33.40
N VAL A 6 -22.43 -18.40 -32.58
CA VAL A 6 -22.85 -18.40 -31.18
C VAL A 6 -21.91 -17.45 -30.43
N MET A 7 -22.44 -16.29 -30.04
CA MET A 7 -21.81 -15.42 -29.06
C MET A 7 -21.80 -16.16 -27.72
N SER A 8 -20.62 -16.58 -27.27
CA SER A 8 -20.45 -17.10 -25.92
C SER A 8 -20.78 -15.97 -24.93
N ILE A 9 -21.78 -16.25 -24.11
CA ILE A 9 -22.25 -15.43 -22.99
C ILE A 9 -21.04 -14.94 -22.18
N GLY A 10 -20.94 -13.62 -22.03
CA GLY A 10 -19.96 -12.98 -21.18
C GLY A 10 -20.10 -13.55 -19.77
N CYS A 11 -19.06 -14.25 -19.33
CA CYS A 11 -18.96 -14.71 -17.95
C CYS A 11 -19.04 -13.45 -17.08
N ASN A 12 -20.10 -13.33 -16.28
CA ASN A 12 -20.15 -12.36 -15.20
C ASN A 12 -18.84 -12.53 -14.43
N ARG A 13 -18.02 -11.47 -14.40
CA ARG A 13 -16.87 -11.42 -13.52
C ARG A 13 -17.44 -11.46 -12.11
N SER A 14 -17.40 -12.64 -11.49
CA SER A 14 -17.65 -12.79 -10.07
C SER A 14 -16.57 -11.94 -9.38
N PHE A 15 -16.93 -10.74 -8.94
CA PHE A 15 -16.09 -10.00 -8.02
C PHE A 15 -15.94 -10.89 -6.80
N SER A 16 -14.70 -11.26 -6.48
CA SER A 16 -14.38 -11.96 -5.24
C SER A 16 -15.06 -11.23 -4.09
N GLU A 17 -15.71 -11.97 -3.20
CA GLU A 17 -16.29 -11.52 -1.92
C GLU A 17 -15.26 -10.95 -0.94
N ASP A 18 -14.11 -10.52 -1.45
CA ASP A 18 -13.04 -9.88 -0.71
C ASP A 18 -13.23 -8.35 -0.68
N VAL A 19 -14.50 -7.93 -0.65
CA VAL A 19 -14.88 -6.57 -0.30
C VAL A 19 -14.63 -6.45 1.19
N ALA A 20 -13.46 -5.91 1.54
CA ALA A 20 -13.10 -5.70 2.93
C ALA A 20 -14.25 -4.94 3.62
N HIS A 21 -14.86 -5.56 4.63
CA HIS A 21 -16.01 -4.99 5.31
C HIS A 21 -15.56 -3.69 5.99
N MET A 22 -16.14 -2.58 5.53
CA MET A 22 -15.88 -1.28 6.14
C MET A 22 -16.49 -1.26 7.55
N PRO A 23 -15.81 -0.65 8.52
CA PRO A 23 -16.31 -0.57 9.89
C PRO A 23 -17.61 0.24 9.95
N VAL A 24 -18.51 -0.16 10.84
CA VAL A 24 -19.78 0.54 11.07
C VAL A 24 -19.54 1.72 12.01
N ILE A 25 -19.52 2.92 11.46
CA ILE A 25 -19.41 4.19 12.21
C ILE A 25 -20.79 4.85 12.23
N ARG A 26 -21.28 5.18 13.43
CA ARG A 26 -22.61 5.76 13.65
C ARG A 26 -22.57 7.28 13.69
N ASP A 27 -21.52 7.85 14.27
CA ASP A 27 -21.36 9.30 14.33
C ASP A 27 -21.04 9.86 12.93
N PRO A 28 -21.86 10.79 12.39
CA PRO A 28 -21.67 11.31 11.04
C PRO A 28 -20.35 12.06 10.84
N GLU A 29 -19.83 12.70 11.88
CA GLU A 29 -18.59 13.47 11.79
C GLU A 29 -17.36 12.57 11.82
N ILE A 30 -17.35 11.56 12.70
CA ILE A 30 -16.33 10.51 12.68
C ILE A 30 -16.36 9.80 11.33
N GLN A 31 -17.55 9.48 10.82
CA GLN A 31 -17.68 8.81 9.53
C GLN A 31 -17.14 9.67 8.38
N ARG A 32 -17.36 10.99 8.42
CA ARG A 32 -16.80 11.92 7.44
C ARG A 32 -15.27 11.93 7.52
N ALA A 33 -14.71 12.17 8.70
CA ALA A 33 -13.27 12.21 8.91
C ALA A 33 -12.59 10.88 8.51
N PHE A 34 -13.20 9.75 8.84
CA PHE A 34 -12.74 8.43 8.42
C PHE A 34 -12.72 8.27 6.90
N LYS A 35 -13.79 8.67 6.21
CA LYS A 35 -13.86 8.60 4.73
C LYS A 35 -12.83 9.51 4.07
N ASP A 36 -12.70 10.74 4.54
CA ASP A 36 -11.74 11.71 4.01
C ASP A 36 -10.31 11.20 4.20
N LEU A 37 -10.01 10.62 5.36
CA LEU A 37 -8.71 10.02 5.66
C LEU A 37 -8.42 8.77 4.81
N MET A 38 -9.38 7.87 4.65
CA MET A 38 -9.22 6.68 3.80
C MET A 38 -9.07 7.03 2.31
N ALA A 39 -9.65 8.15 1.88
CA ALA A 39 -9.57 8.65 0.50
C ALA A 39 -8.27 9.44 0.22
N ALA A 40 -7.62 9.98 1.24
CA ALA A 40 -6.36 10.71 1.09
C ALA A 40 -5.21 9.82 0.62
N ASP A 41 -4.22 10.43 -0.04
CA ASP A 41 -2.89 9.84 -0.25
C ASP A 41 -2.13 9.89 1.08
N TRP A 42 -1.62 8.75 1.54
CA TRP A 42 -0.91 8.67 2.83
C TRP A 42 0.60 8.91 2.67
N GLY A 43 1.08 9.13 1.45
CA GLY A 43 2.44 9.60 1.21
C GLY A 43 2.66 11.07 1.57
N GLU A 44 1.59 11.87 1.58
CA GLU A 44 1.60 13.27 2.03
C GLU A 44 0.20 13.65 2.51
N LEU A 45 -0.02 13.57 3.81
CA LEU A 45 -1.35 13.78 4.38
C LEU A 45 -1.75 15.27 4.33
N PRO A 46 -2.90 15.64 3.73
CA PRO A 46 -3.32 17.02 3.71
C PRO A 46 -3.59 17.55 5.12
N ALA A 47 -3.09 18.74 5.43
CA ALA A 47 -3.27 19.37 6.75
C ALA A 47 -4.75 19.50 7.17
N SER A 48 -5.65 19.69 6.21
CA SER A 48 -7.10 19.71 6.44
C SER A 48 -7.63 18.35 6.93
N VAL A 49 -7.17 17.24 6.36
CA VAL A 49 -7.57 15.88 6.74
C VAL A 49 -7.05 15.55 8.13
N ILE A 50 -5.81 15.93 8.44
CA ILE A 50 -5.22 15.77 9.78
C ILE A 50 -6.02 16.58 10.82
N HIS A 51 -6.32 17.83 10.51
CA HIS A 51 -7.10 18.70 11.39
C HIS A 51 -8.49 18.13 11.65
N ASP A 52 -9.20 17.69 10.61
CA ASP A 52 -10.55 17.13 10.71
C ASP A 52 -10.56 15.81 11.50
N ALA A 53 -9.57 14.94 11.28
CA ALA A 53 -9.41 13.71 12.07
C ALA A 53 -9.15 14.01 13.55
N LYS A 54 -8.23 14.93 13.87
CA LYS A 54 -7.94 15.34 15.25
C LYS A 54 -9.15 16.02 15.91
N SER A 55 -9.86 16.86 15.16
CA SER A 55 -11.08 17.51 15.65
C SER A 55 -12.14 16.47 15.99
N ALA A 56 -12.41 15.52 15.10
CA ALA A 56 -13.37 14.44 15.32
C ALA A 56 -12.98 13.55 16.52
N LEU A 57 -11.69 13.25 16.71
CA LEU A 57 -11.17 12.47 17.84
C LEU A 57 -11.21 13.22 19.18
N SER A 58 -11.15 14.55 19.17
CA SER A 58 -11.16 15.37 20.40
C SER A 58 -12.55 15.53 21.02
N ARG A 59 -13.60 15.27 20.24
CA ARG A 59 -15.00 15.40 20.68
C ARG A 59 -15.40 14.20 21.53
N ASN A 60 -16.07 14.44 22.65
CA ASN A 60 -16.68 13.37 23.44
C ASN A 60 -18.00 12.96 22.76
N ASN A 61 -18.05 11.74 22.21
CA ASN A 61 -19.25 11.21 21.57
C ASN A 61 -19.56 9.79 22.11
N ASP A 62 -20.79 9.35 21.92
CA ASP A 62 -21.27 8.05 22.40
C ASP A 62 -20.75 6.88 21.52
N ASP A 63 -20.24 7.17 20.33
CA ASP A 63 -19.71 6.19 19.37
C ASP A 63 -18.22 5.89 19.60
N LYS A 64 -17.92 5.32 20.78
CA LYS A 64 -16.55 4.95 21.17
C LYS A 64 -15.89 3.97 20.20
N ALA A 65 -16.67 3.07 19.61
CA ALA A 65 -16.17 2.12 18.61
C ALA A 65 -15.74 2.86 17.33
N GLY A 66 -16.56 3.81 16.85
CA GLY A 66 -16.19 4.68 15.73
C GLY A 66 -14.94 5.52 16.01
N GLN A 67 -14.81 6.07 17.23
CA GLN A 67 -13.61 6.80 17.63
C GLN A 67 -12.35 5.93 17.59
N GLU A 68 -12.44 4.70 18.10
CA GLU A 68 -11.32 3.76 18.10
C GLU A 68 -10.90 3.39 16.67
N VAL A 69 -11.87 3.13 15.79
CA VAL A 69 -11.62 2.90 14.36
C VAL A 69 -10.89 4.09 13.72
N LEU A 70 -11.40 5.31 13.91
CA LEU A 70 -10.77 6.51 13.35
C LEU A 70 -9.36 6.72 13.90
N LYS A 71 -9.16 6.45 15.20
CA LYS A 71 -7.85 6.55 15.85
C LYS A 71 -6.86 5.56 15.25
N ASN A 72 -7.26 4.30 15.07
CA ASN A 72 -6.39 3.27 14.50
C ASN A 72 -6.01 3.59 13.06
N VAL A 73 -6.98 4.05 12.25
CA VAL A 73 -6.71 4.48 10.87
C VAL A 73 -5.79 5.68 10.82
N PHE A 74 -6.00 6.67 11.69
CA PHE A 74 -5.16 7.87 11.78
C PHE A 74 -3.72 7.53 12.19
N SER A 75 -3.54 6.71 13.22
CA SER A 75 -2.22 6.23 13.62
C SER A 75 -1.54 5.39 12.55
N ALA A 76 -2.30 4.59 11.79
CA ALA A 76 -1.75 3.85 10.65
C ALA A 76 -1.33 4.78 9.50
N ALA A 77 -2.12 5.82 9.22
CA ALA A 77 -1.78 6.81 8.19
C ALA A 77 -0.49 7.57 8.54
N GLU A 78 -0.33 8.03 9.79
CA GLU A 78 0.91 8.68 10.26
C GLU A 78 2.12 7.73 10.16
N ALA A 79 1.96 6.47 10.58
CA ALA A 79 3.03 5.48 10.47
C ALA A 79 3.41 5.16 9.02
N VAL A 80 2.43 5.12 8.11
CA VAL A 80 2.66 4.92 6.67
C VAL A 80 3.39 6.11 6.06
N GLU A 81 3.00 7.35 6.39
CA GLU A 81 3.67 8.56 5.89
C GLU A 81 5.15 8.58 6.28
N GLU A 82 5.48 8.30 7.55
CA GLU A 82 6.86 8.20 8.02
C GLU A 82 7.63 7.09 7.28
N PHE A 83 7.01 5.93 7.12
CA PHE A 83 7.65 4.80 6.44
C PHE A 83 7.86 5.08 4.94
N ILE A 84 6.93 5.76 4.27
CA ILE A 84 7.13 6.24 2.90
C ILE A 84 8.35 7.17 2.84
N GLY A 85 8.51 8.08 3.80
CA GLY A 85 9.71 8.91 3.92
C GLY A 85 11.01 8.10 3.98
N ILE A 86 11.06 7.04 4.78
CA ILE A 86 12.22 6.13 4.86
C ILE A 86 12.49 5.44 3.51
N ILE A 87 11.45 4.92 2.86
CA ILE A 87 11.57 4.27 1.54
C ILE A 87 12.13 5.24 0.51
N MET A 88 11.63 6.48 0.49
CA MET A 88 12.07 7.52 -0.44
C MET A 88 13.49 7.98 -0.16
N ASN A 89 13.92 8.05 1.10
CA ASN A 89 15.32 8.34 1.46
C ASN A 89 16.27 7.27 0.93
N ILE A 90 15.94 5.99 1.14
CA ILE A 90 16.74 4.88 0.59
C ILE A 90 16.77 4.94 -0.94
N LYS A 91 15.64 5.26 -1.58
CA LYS A 91 15.58 5.45 -3.03
C LYS A 91 16.53 6.58 -3.50
N MET A 92 16.60 7.70 -2.76
CA MET A 92 17.52 8.79 -3.10
C MET A 92 18.99 8.36 -2.97
N GLU A 93 19.36 7.68 -1.88
CA GLU A 93 20.71 7.11 -1.72
C GLU A 93 21.06 6.13 -2.86
N PHE A 94 20.07 5.34 -3.29
CA PHE A 94 20.18 4.48 -4.47
C PHE A 94 20.47 5.24 -5.76
N ASP A 95 19.69 6.29 -6.01
CA ASP A 95 19.83 7.11 -7.21
C ASP A 95 21.19 7.84 -7.22
N ASP A 96 21.74 8.18 -6.06
CA ASP A 96 23.07 8.77 -5.91
C ASP A 96 24.20 7.75 -6.17
N GLU A 97 24.07 6.50 -5.71
CA GLU A 97 25.09 5.46 -5.94
C GLU A 97 25.10 4.93 -7.39
N ILE A 98 23.91 4.68 -7.95
CA ILE A 98 23.73 3.93 -9.22
C ILE A 98 23.30 4.84 -10.38
N GLY A 99 22.92 6.08 -10.10
CA GLY A 99 22.40 7.02 -11.08
C GLY A 99 20.89 6.85 -11.31
N LEU A 100 20.24 7.95 -11.67
CA LEU A 100 18.78 8.07 -11.85
C LEU A 100 18.18 7.06 -12.83
N SER A 101 18.94 6.48 -13.76
CA SER A 101 18.45 5.50 -14.75
C SER A 101 19.13 4.13 -14.66
N GLY A 102 19.98 3.88 -13.67
CA GLY A 102 20.80 2.66 -13.65
C GLY A 102 22.06 2.76 -14.50
N GLU A 103 22.62 3.96 -14.64
CA GLU A 103 23.77 4.21 -15.51
C GLU A 103 25.08 3.66 -14.91
N ASN A 104 25.15 3.54 -13.58
CA ASN A 104 26.28 3.00 -12.83
C ASN A 104 25.88 1.68 -12.14
N VAL A 105 25.46 0.67 -12.91
CA VAL A 105 25.13 -0.65 -12.35
C VAL A 105 26.37 -1.27 -11.71
N LYS A 106 26.43 -1.21 -10.38
CA LYS A 106 27.45 -1.85 -9.54
C LYS A 106 26.73 -2.73 -8.52
N PRO A 107 27.41 -3.76 -7.98
CA PRO A 107 26.90 -4.46 -6.81
C PRO A 107 26.60 -3.45 -5.71
N LEU A 108 25.42 -3.56 -5.11
CA LEU A 108 25.00 -2.70 -4.02
C LEU A 108 25.98 -2.79 -2.86
N SER A 109 26.19 -1.65 -2.18
CA SER A 109 26.91 -1.67 -0.92
C SER A 109 26.21 -2.62 0.07
N ASN A 110 27.00 -3.26 0.94
CA ASN A 110 26.47 -4.17 1.96
C ASN A 110 25.49 -3.45 2.90
N GLU A 111 25.75 -2.16 3.16
CA GLU A 111 24.91 -1.30 3.98
C GLU A 111 23.54 -1.07 3.33
N LEU A 112 23.52 -0.63 2.07
CA LEU A 112 22.28 -0.39 1.32
C LEU A 112 21.47 -1.69 1.14
N SER A 113 22.16 -2.80 0.85
CA SER A 113 21.54 -4.12 0.78
C SER A 113 20.89 -4.55 2.10
N SER A 114 21.53 -4.25 3.24
CA SER A 114 21.00 -4.52 4.58
C SER A 114 19.80 -3.62 4.91
N ALA A 115 19.87 -2.34 4.55
CA ALA A 115 18.79 -1.37 4.73
C ALA A 115 17.51 -1.80 3.99
N ILE A 116 17.64 -2.21 2.72
CA ILE A 116 16.53 -2.71 1.90
C ILE A 116 15.87 -3.94 2.52
N ARG A 117 16.69 -4.91 2.96
CA ARG A 117 16.19 -6.12 3.64
C ARG A 117 15.43 -5.77 4.91
N THR A 118 15.97 -4.82 5.69
CA THR A 118 15.35 -4.34 6.92
C THR A 118 14.02 -3.65 6.65
N VAL A 119 13.95 -2.81 5.61
CA VAL A 119 12.71 -2.16 5.18
C VAL A 119 11.67 -3.18 4.74
N TYR A 120 12.06 -4.18 3.93
CA TYR A 120 11.14 -5.23 3.54
C TYR A 120 10.61 -6.04 4.74
N GLN A 121 11.48 -6.38 5.69
CA GLN A 121 11.07 -7.07 6.91
C GLN A 121 10.08 -6.22 7.72
N ARG A 122 10.34 -4.93 7.91
CA ARG A 122 9.42 -4.01 8.60
C ARG A 122 8.08 -3.89 7.88
N TYR A 123 8.09 -3.82 6.56
CA TYR A 123 6.88 -3.82 5.73
C TYR A 123 6.06 -5.11 5.94
N ALA A 124 6.69 -6.28 5.85
CA ALA A 124 6.03 -7.56 6.07
C ALA A 124 5.47 -7.68 7.49
N THR A 125 6.29 -7.37 8.52
CA THR A 125 5.86 -7.37 9.91
C THR A 125 4.69 -6.42 10.15
N TYR A 126 4.69 -5.25 9.51
CA TYR A 126 3.60 -4.30 9.66
C TYR A 126 2.30 -4.81 9.03
N LEU A 127 2.37 -5.39 7.83
CA LEU A 127 1.19 -5.99 7.19
C LEU A 127 0.64 -7.22 7.91
N ASP A 128 1.50 -7.98 8.59
CA ASP A 128 1.12 -9.15 9.39
C ASP A 128 0.56 -8.78 10.78
N ALA A 129 0.74 -7.53 11.22
CA ALA A 129 0.25 -7.06 12.52
C ALA A 129 -1.26 -6.77 12.54
N PHE A 130 -1.89 -6.58 11.37
CA PHE A 130 -3.31 -6.28 11.26
C PHE A 130 -4.18 -7.51 11.55
N GLY A 131 -5.24 -7.29 12.34
CA GLY A 131 -6.21 -8.33 12.66
C GLY A 131 -7.12 -8.70 11.48
N PRO A 132 -7.90 -9.80 11.60
CA PRO A 132 -8.85 -10.23 10.56
C PRO A 132 -9.92 -9.16 10.27
N ASP A 133 -10.34 -8.40 11.28
CA ASP A 133 -11.36 -7.35 11.17
C ASP A 133 -10.81 -6.03 10.58
N GLU A 134 -9.49 -5.92 10.42
CA GLU A 134 -8.79 -4.75 9.89
C GLU A 134 -8.35 -4.94 8.44
N SER A 135 -8.94 -5.90 7.73
CA SER A 135 -8.61 -6.21 6.34
C SER A 135 -8.70 -4.99 5.41
N TYR A 136 -9.62 -4.05 5.66
CA TYR A 136 -9.76 -2.81 4.90
C TYR A 136 -8.55 -1.89 5.08
N LEU A 137 -8.05 -1.80 6.32
CA LEU A 137 -6.91 -0.98 6.70
C LEU A 137 -5.61 -1.61 6.19
N ARG A 138 -5.46 -2.93 6.36
CA ARG A 138 -4.35 -3.71 5.82
C ARG A 138 -4.22 -3.52 4.31
N LYS A 139 -5.34 -3.58 3.55
CA LYS A 139 -5.33 -3.36 2.09
C LYS A 139 -4.92 -1.94 1.71
N LYS A 140 -5.38 -0.93 2.47
CA LYS A 140 -4.96 0.47 2.25
C LYS A 140 -3.46 0.62 2.47
N VAL A 141 -2.93 0.14 3.60
CA VAL A 141 -1.49 0.15 3.93
C VAL A 141 -0.67 -0.60 2.87
N GLU A 142 -1.12 -1.79 2.47
CA GLU A 142 -0.47 -2.59 1.43
C GLU A 142 -0.39 -1.82 0.10
N THR A 143 -1.46 -1.11 -0.26
CA THR A 143 -1.52 -0.31 -1.49
C THR A 143 -0.56 0.88 -1.44
N GLU A 144 -0.61 1.67 -0.36
CA GLU A 144 0.21 2.87 -0.19
C GLU A 144 1.70 2.52 -0.16
N LEU A 145 2.10 1.63 0.76
CA LEU A 145 3.51 1.22 0.89
C LEU A 145 3.98 0.38 -0.31
N GLY A 146 3.14 -0.53 -0.82
CA GLY A 146 3.46 -1.39 -1.96
C GLY A 146 3.81 -0.58 -3.21
N SER A 147 3.07 0.51 -3.45
CA SER A 147 3.36 1.42 -4.57
C SER A 147 4.76 2.05 -4.49
N LYS A 148 5.23 2.41 -3.28
CA LYS A 148 6.55 3.01 -3.06
C LYS A 148 7.66 1.98 -3.03
N MET A 149 7.39 0.79 -2.47
CA MET A 149 8.33 -0.35 -2.46
C MET A 149 8.73 -0.80 -3.88
N ILE A 150 7.90 -0.56 -4.88
CA ILE A 150 8.26 -0.82 -6.29
C ILE A 150 9.46 -0.01 -6.74
N PHE A 151 9.61 1.24 -6.29
CA PHE A 151 10.78 2.04 -6.66
C PHE A 151 12.07 1.34 -6.26
N LEU A 152 12.09 0.68 -5.11
CA LEU A 152 13.23 -0.13 -4.67
C LEU A 152 13.33 -1.43 -5.50
N LYS A 153 12.21 -2.13 -5.70
CA LYS A 153 12.17 -3.40 -6.47
C LYS A 153 12.69 -3.25 -7.89
N MET A 154 12.32 -2.19 -8.61
CA MET A 154 12.75 -1.96 -10.00
C MET A 154 14.25 -1.67 -10.13
N ARG A 155 14.91 -1.28 -9.03
CA ARG A 155 16.30 -0.82 -9.02
C ARG A 155 17.29 -1.84 -8.48
N CYS A 156 16.80 -2.95 -7.92
CA CYS A 156 17.64 -3.97 -7.32
C CYS A 156 17.56 -5.26 -8.14
N ALA A 157 18.68 -5.69 -8.70
CA ALA A 157 18.84 -7.04 -9.24
C ALA A 157 19.25 -8.02 -8.13
N GLY A 158 18.90 -9.30 -8.26
CA GLY A 158 19.30 -10.33 -7.28
C GLY A 158 18.60 -10.26 -5.93
N LEU A 159 17.51 -9.50 -5.82
CA LEU A 159 16.60 -9.60 -4.70
C LEU A 159 15.94 -10.99 -4.66
N GLY A 160 15.75 -11.53 -3.46
CA GLY A 160 15.12 -12.84 -3.30
C GLY A 160 13.69 -12.87 -3.83
N SER A 161 13.17 -14.09 -4.09
CA SER A 161 11.83 -14.31 -4.66
C SER A 161 10.70 -13.66 -3.87
N GLU A 162 10.89 -13.36 -2.58
CA GLU A 162 9.96 -12.67 -1.70
C GLU A 162 9.57 -11.27 -2.21
N TRP A 163 10.47 -10.58 -2.91
CA TRP A 163 10.17 -9.29 -3.55
C TRP A 163 9.19 -9.40 -4.71
N GLY A 164 9.01 -10.61 -5.25
CA GLY A 164 7.93 -10.94 -6.18
C GLY A 164 6.54 -10.72 -5.57
N LYS A 165 6.41 -10.81 -4.23
CA LYS A 165 5.15 -10.67 -3.49
C LYS A 165 4.76 -9.23 -3.18
N VAL A 166 5.65 -8.26 -3.36
CA VAL A 166 5.30 -6.83 -3.29
C VAL A 166 4.38 -6.53 -4.48
N THR A 167 3.08 -6.50 -4.20
CA THR A 167 1.99 -6.33 -5.16
C THR A 167 1.47 -4.91 -5.17
N VAL A 168 1.06 -4.44 -6.35
CA VAL A 168 0.15 -3.29 -6.45
C VAL A 168 -1.24 -3.87 -6.56
N LEU A 169 -2.15 -3.47 -5.68
CA LEU A 169 -3.57 -3.58 -5.98
C LEU A 169 -3.88 -2.65 -7.16
N GLY A 170 -3.74 -3.22 -8.36
CA GLY A 170 -3.69 -2.54 -9.66
C GLY A 170 -2.95 -3.35 -10.74
N THR A 171 -2.00 -4.21 -10.34
CA THR A 171 -1.32 -5.17 -11.24
C THR A 171 -1.68 -6.64 -10.93
N SER A 172 -2.64 -6.90 -10.04
CA SER A 172 -3.20 -8.24 -9.81
C SER A 172 -3.90 -8.84 -11.05
N GLY A 173 -3.99 -8.09 -12.17
CA GLY A 173 -4.36 -8.58 -13.51
C GLY A 173 -3.23 -8.57 -14.55
N LEU A 174 -2.01 -8.14 -14.17
CA LEU A 174 -0.79 -8.10 -14.99
C LEU A 174 0.35 -8.93 -14.36
N ALA A 175 0.03 -9.84 -13.42
CA ALA A 175 0.93 -10.87 -12.90
C ALA A 175 1.24 -11.94 -13.97
N GLY A 176 1.65 -11.48 -15.16
CA GLY A 176 1.88 -12.24 -16.37
C GLY A 176 2.65 -11.43 -17.41
N SER A 177 3.60 -10.57 -17.01
CA SER A 177 4.61 -10.04 -17.92
C SER A 177 6.01 -10.39 -17.41
N TYR A 178 6.36 -11.65 -17.68
CA TYR A 178 7.69 -12.13 -18.08
C TYR A 178 8.83 -11.11 -17.90
N VAL A 179 9.66 -11.32 -16.87
CA VAL A 179 11.00 -10.73 -16.83
C VAL A 179 11.85 -11.57 -17.77
N GLU A 180 12.10 -11.07 -18.98
CA GLU A 180 13.12 -11.66 -19.84
C GLU A 180 14.46 -11.66 -19.08
N GLN A 181 14.98 -12.87 -18.84
CA GLN A 181 16.39 -13.09 -18.55
C GLN A 181 17.20 -12.43 -19.68
N ARG A 182 17.90 -11.34 -19.38
CA ARG A 182 19.00 -10.89 -20.23
C ARG A 182 20.23 -11.70 -19.84
N ALA A 183 20.58 -12.63 -20.72
CA ALA A 183 21.89 -13.27 -20.81
C ALA A 183 22.96 -12.26 -21.26
#